data_AF-A0A2S9FRS9-F1
#
_entry.id   AF-A0A2S9FRS9-F1
#
_cell.length_a   1.000
_cell.length_b   1.000
_cell.length_c   1.000
_cell.angle_alpha   90.00
_cell.angle_beta   90.00
_cell.angle_gamma   90.00
#
_symmetry.space_group_name_H-M   'P 1'
#
loop_
_entity.id
_entity.type
_entity.pdbx_description
1 polymer ?
#
loop_
_entity_poly.entity_id
_entity_poly.type
_entity_poly.pdbx_seq_one_letter_code
_entity_poly.pdbx_strand_id
1 'polypeptide(L)'
;DDARMPNSALADLVGIAPSTCHGRVRRLQELGVIRGFYADIDPAAIGLNLQAMISVSLQFTARGKIRNFIQTIRRKPQVMDVYFLAGADDFILH
;
A
#
# COMPACT_ATOMS: atom_id res chain seq x y z
N ASP A 1 -2.12 0.18 13.81
CA ASP A 1 -3.57 -0.04 13.95
C ASP A 1 -4.36 1.24 13.78
N ASP A 2 -4.06 2.33 14.49
CA ASP A 2 -4.71 3.63 14.27
C ASP A 2 -3.72 4.70 13.75
N ALA A 3 -3.83 5.04 12.47
CA ALA A 3 -3.03 6.11 11.84
C ALA A 3 -3.53 7.53 12.17
N ARG A 4 -4.71 7.67 12.78
CA ARG A 4 -5.34 8.96 13.14
C ARG A 4 -5.08 9.35 14.59
N MET A 5 -4.39 8.52 15.35
CA MET A 5 -4.05 8.80 16.74
C MET A 5 -3.33 10.16 16.84
N PRO A 6 -3.80 11.08 17.71
CA PRO A 6 -3.11 12.33 17.95
C PRO A 6 -1.68 12.07 18.42
N ASN A 7 -0.73 12.89 17.95
CA ASN A 7 0.67 12.71 18.32
C ASN A 7 0.92 12.78 19.83
N SER A 8 0.11 13.53 20.59
CA SER A 8 0.16 13.55 22.06
C SER A 8 -0.16 12.18 22.65
N ALA A 9 -1.28 11.57 22.25
CA ALA A 9 -1.68 10.24 22.71
C ALA A 9 -0.68 9.16 22.31
N LEU A 10 -0.11 9.25 21.10
CA LEU A 10 0.96 8.35 20.66
C LEU A 10 2.22 8.51 21.53
N ALA A 11 2.61 9.75 21.83
CA ALA A 11 3.76 10.05 22.66
C ALA A 11 3.60 9.53 24.09
N ASP A 12 2.39 9.67 24.66
CA ASP A 12 2.04 9.13 25.97
C ASP A 12 2.11 7.59 25.95
N LEU A 13 1.55 6.94 24.92
CA LEU A 13 1.55 5.49 24.77
C LEU A 13 2.97 4.90 24.68
N VAL A 14 3.89 5.61 24.02
CA VAL A 14 5.29 5.16 23.85
C VAL A 14 6.25 5.74 24.89
N GLY A 15 5.76 6.53 25.85
CA GLY A 15 6.53 7.05 26.99
C GLY A 15 7.61 8.08 26.63
N ILE A 16 7.36 8.96 25.66
CA ILE A 16 8.32 10.03 25.26
C ILE A 16 7.63 11.39 25.13
N ALA A 17 8.42 12.47 25.08
CA ALA A 17 7.87 13.80 24.86
C ALA A 17 7.18 13.94 23.48
N PRO A 18 6.08 14.69 23.35
CA PRO A 18 5.37 14.88 22.08
C PRO A 18 6.24 15.40 20.93
N SER A 19 7.19 16.31 21.21
CA SER A 19 8.14 16.82 20.22
C SER A 19 9.10 15.74 19.70
N THR A 20 9.58 14.86 20.58
CA THR A 20 10.43 13.71 20.22
C THR A 20 9.64 12.70 19.38
N CYS A 21 8.40 12.39 19.77
CA CYS A 21 7.52 11.51 19.00
C CYS A 21 7.29 12.04 17.59
N HIS A 22 6.96 13.32 17.46
CA HIS A 22 6.73 13.96 16.17
C HIS A 22 7.95 13.88 15.26
N GLY A 23 9.15 14.18 15.80
CA GLY A 23 10.41 14.07 15.07
C GLY A 23 10.71 12.64 14.60
N ARG A 24 10.41 11.62 15.42
CA ARG A 24 10.60 10.20 15.05
C ARG A 24 9.63 9.77 13.95
N VAL A 25 8.35 10.12 14.07
CA VAL A 25 7.35 9.80 13.04
C VAL A 25 7.74 10.45 11.71
N ARG A 26 8.12 11.73 11.73
CA ARG A 26 8.62 12.43 10.54
C ARG A 26 9.85 11.74 9.92
N ARG A 27 10.84 11.36 10.74
CA ARG A 27 12.03 10.65 10.27
C ARG A 27 11.67 9.30 9.63
N LEU A 28 10.72 8.57 10.20
CA LEU A 28 10.26 7.29 9.63
C LEU A 28 9.58 7.47 8.27
N GLN A 29 8.87 8.58 8.05
CA GLN A 29 8.33 8.94 6.75
C GLN A 29 9.45 9.32 5.75
N GLU A 30 10.40 10.16 6.17
CA GLU A 30 11.53 10.58 5.34
C GLU A 30 12.41 9.40 4.91
N LEU A 31 12.60 8.40 5.77
CA LEU A 31 13.31 7.16 5.47
C LEU A 31 12.50 6.17 4.63
N GLY A 32 11.21 6.44 4.37
CA GLY A 32 10.32 5.53 3.63
C GLY A 32 9.89 4.28 4.41
N VAL A 33 10.21 4.20 5.71
CA VAL A 33 9.70 3.13 6.60
C VAL A 33 8.19 3.25 6.73
N ILE A 34 7.69 4.48 6.92
CA ILE A 34 6.27 4.80 6.75
C ILE A 34 6.07 5.27 5.32
N ARG A 35 5.45 4.43 4.49
CA ARG A 35 5.18 4.74 3.07
C ARG A 35 3.98 5.66 2.86
N GLY A 36 3.10 5.75 3.85
CA GLY A 36 1.88 6.55 3.80
C GLY A 36 0.87 6.11 4.85
N PHE A 37 -0.25 6.81 4.89
CA PHE A 37 -1.40 6.49 5.72
C PHE A 37 -2.63 6.40 4.82
N TYR A 38 -3.47 5.41 5.05
CA TYR A 38 -4.62 5.11 4.21
C TYR A 38 -5.82 4.81 5.11
N ALA A 39 -7.02 5.13 4.62
CA ALA A 39 -8.24 4.66 5.25
C ALA A 39 -8.51 3.22 4.77
N ASP A 40 -8.81 2.33 5.70
CA ASP A 40 -9.41 1.03 5.38
C ASP A 40 -10.91 1.26 5.18
N ILE A 41 -11.39 1.06 3.95
CA ILE A 41 -12.76 1.33 3.53
C ILE A 41 -13.39 0.01 3.14
N ASP A 42 -14.56 -0.29 3.71
CA ASP A 42 -15.38 -1.43 3.29
C ASP A 42 -15.84 -1.24 1.82
N PRO A 43 -15.38 -2.09 0.89
CA PRO A 43 -15.76 -1.97 -0.52
C PRO A 43 -17.26 -2.18 -0.75
N ALA A 44 -17.92 -3.04 0.03
CA ALA A 44 -19.34 -3.32 -0.12
C ALA A 44 -20.19 -2.08 0.23
N ALA A 45 -19.78 -1.33 1.25
CA ALA A 45 -20.44 -0.09 1.66
C ALA A 45 -20.43 1.01 0.58
N ILE A 46 -19.51 0.93 -0.39
CA ILE A 46 -19.40 1.87 -1.52
C ILE A 46 -19.85 1.27 -2.86
N GLY A 47 -20.54 0.11 -2.83
CA GLY A 47 -21.11 -0.53 -4.01
C GLY A 47 -20.13 -1.42 -4.80
N LEU A 48 -18.94 -1.70 -4.26
CA LEU A 48 -17.97 -2.65 -4.81
C LEU A 48 -18.15 -4.02 -4.17
N ASN A 49 -19.25 -4.68 -4.49
CA ASN A 49 -19.68 -5.93 -3.84
C ASN A 49 -18.94 -7.19 -4.32
N LEU A 50 -18.06 -7.06 -5.31
CA LEU A 50 -17.27 -8.16 -5.85
C LEU A 50 -15.79 -7.80 -5.79
N GLN A 51 -15.01 -8.67 -5.17
CA GLN A 51 -13.56 -8.64 -5.22
C GLN A 51 -13.07 -9.83 -6.04
N ALA A 52 -11.96 -9.64 -6.76
CA ALA A 52 -11.36 -10.67 -7.60
C ALA A 52 -9.85 -10.68 -7.39
N MET A 53 -9.26 -11.87 -7.48
CA MET A 53 -7.81 -12.04 -7.56
C MET A 53 -7.48 -12.44 -9.00
N ILE A 54 -6.70 -11.62 -9.69
CA ILE A 54 -6.35 -11.83 -11.09
C ILE A 54 -4.87 -12.21 -11.19
N SER A 55 -4.60 -13.44 -11.61
CA SER A 55 -3.25 -13.86 -11.98
C SER A 55 -2.90 -13.36 -13.38
N VAL A 56 -1.72 -12.77 -13.54
CA VAL A 56 -1.21 -12.26 -14.82
C VAL A 56 0.13 -12.90 -15.13
N SER A 57 0.18 -13.65 -16.23
CA SER A 57 1.41 -14.20 -16.79
C SER A 57 1.77 -13.44 -18.07
N LEU A 58 3.01 -12.93 -18.15
CA LEU A 58 3.53 -12.22 -19.31
C LEU A 58 4.15 -13.20 -20.30
N GLN A 59 3.89 -12.96 -21.57
CA GLN A 59 4.60 -13.66 -22.63
C GLN A 59 6.10 -13.29 -22.60
N PHE A 60 6.96 -14.25 -22.93
CA PHE A 60 8.43 -14.15 -22.85
C PHE A 60 9.01 -12.87 -23.49
N THR A 61 8.43 -12.43 -24.62
CA THR A 61 8.84 -11.23 -25.38
C THR A 61 8.46 -9.90 -24.71
N ALA A 62 7.69 -9.92 -23.62
CA ALA A 62 7.14 -8.74 -22.95
C ALA A 62 7.83 -8.38 -21.63
N ARG A 63 8.88 -9.11 -21.20
CA ARG A 63 9.59 -8.83 -19.94
C ARG A 63 10.15 -7.40 -19.85
N GLY A 64 10.57 -6.81 -20.97
CA GLY A 64 11.00 -5.40 -21.01
C GLY A 64 9.86 -4.38 -20.82
N LYS A 65 8.59 -4.80 -20.97
CA LYS A 65 7.39 -3.94 -20.86
C LYS A 65 6.74 -4.01 -19.47
N ILE A 66 7.25 -4.87 -18.59
CA ILE A 66 6.70 -5.14 -17.25
C ILE A 66 6.52 -3.87 -16.41
N ARG A 67 7.53 -2.98 -16.43
CA ARG A 67 7.50 -1.74 -15.65
C ARG A 67 6.40 -0.80 -16.13
N ASN A 68 6.17 -0.72 -17.44
CA ASN A 68 5.12 0.11 -18.03
C ASN A 68 3.72 -0.48 -17.73
N PHE A 69 3.59 -1.81 -17.80
CA PHE A 69 2.36 -2.50 -17.40
C PHE A 69 2.00 -2.17 -15.96
N ILE A 70 2.94 -2.31 -15.03
CA ILE A 70 2.72 -2.01 -13.60
C ILE A 70 2.41 -0.54 -13.36
N GLN A 71 3.10 0.38 -14.03
CA GLN A 71 2.76 1.81 -13.91
C GLN A 71 1.35 2.12 -14.41
N THR A 72 0.88 1.41 -15.43
CA THR A 72 -0.47 1.60 -15.99
C THR A 72 -1.53 0.98 -15.08
N ILE A 73 -1.30 -0.24 -14.59
CA ILE A 73 -2.29 -0.98 -13.79
C ILE A 73 -2.50 -0.32 -12.42
N ARG A 74 -1.43 0.17 -11.79
CA ARG A 74 -1.49 0.89 -10.50
C ARG A 74 -2.25 2.21 -10.54
N ARG A 75 -2.53 2.74 -11.73
CA ARG A 75 -3.35 3.96 -11.91
C ARG A 75 -4.83 3.65 -12.06
N LYS A 76 -5.22 2.38 -12.18
CA LYS A 76 -6.63 2.00 -12.25
C LYS A 76 -7.20 1.99 -10.83
N PRO A 77 -8.30 2.72 -10.57
CA PRO A 77 -8.89 2.79 -9.23
C PRO A 77 -9.44 1.46 -8.75
N GLN A 78 -9.68 0.49 -9.65
CA GLN A 78 -10.13 -0.85 -9.31
C GLN A 78 -9.00 -1.75 -8.79
N VAL A 79 -7.74 -1.34 -8.90
CA VAL A 79 -6.59 -2.15 -8.49
C VAL A 79 -6.14 -1.65 -7.12
N MET A 80 -6.40 -2.46 -6.10
CA MET A 80 -6.09 -2.18 -4.71
C MET A 80 -4.65 -2.59 -4.39
N ASP A 81 -4.24 -3.78 -4.83
CA ASP A 81 -2.90 -4.31 -4.57
C ASP A 81 -2.28 -4.98 -5.80
N VAL A 82 -0.95 -4.94 -5.84
CA VAL A 82 -0.15 -5.59 -6.89
C VAL A 82 0.96 -6.38 -6.23
N TYR A 83 0.91 -7.70 -6.37
CA TYR A 83 1.90 -8.62 -5.83
C TYR A 83 2.78 -9.17 -6.95
N PHE A 84 4.09 -9.17 -6.72
CA PHE A 84 5.07 -9.82 -7.60
C PHE A 84 5.28 -11.23 -7.10
N LEU A 85 5.14 -12.22 -7.97
CA LEU A 85 5.37 -13.62 -7.64
C LEU A 85 6.70 -14.09 -8.23
N ALA A 86 7.38 -14.97 -7.50
CA ALA A 86 8.48 -15.76 -8.04
C ALA A 86 7.90 -17.11 -8.51
N GLY A 87 7.68 -17.29 -9.82
CA GLY A 87 7.05 -18.51 -10.35
C GLY A 87 6.69 -18.44 -11.84
N ALA A 88 5.71 -19.25 -12.26
CA ALA A 88 5.18 -19.27 -13.63
C ALA A 88 4.26 -18.07 -13.93
N ASP A 89 3.61 -17.55 -12.90
CA ASP A 89 2.86 -16.30 -12.96
C ASP A 89 3.75 -15.15 -12.54
N ASP A 90 3.62 -14.02 -13.25
CA ASP A 90 4.46 -12.85 -12.99
C ASP A 90 3.81 -11.94 -11.92
N PHE A 91 2.48 -11.92 -11.81
CA PHE A 91 1.73 -11.03 -10.90
C PHE A 91 0.42 -11.60 -10.38
N ILE A 92 0.01 -11.15 -9.19
CA ILE A 92 -1.39 -11.16 -8.75
C ILE A 92 -1.86 -9.72 -8.54
N LEU A 93 -3.05 -9.41 -9.06
CA LEU A 93 -3.77 -8.17 -8.81
C LEU A 93 -4.96 -8.45 -7.90
N HIS A 94 -5.17 -7.58 -6.92
CA HIS A 94 -6.38 -7.46 -6.12
C HIS A 94 -7.05 -6.12 -6.44
#